data_AF-A4CV86-F1
#
_entry.id   AF-A4CV86-F1
#
_cell.length_a   1.000
_cell.length_b   1.000
_cell.length_c   1.000
_cell.angle_alpha   90.00
_cell.angle_beta   90.00
_cell.angle_gamma   90.00
#
_symmetry.space_group_name_H-M   'P 1'
#
loop_
_entity.id
_entity.type
_entity.pdbx_description
1 polymer ?
#
loop_
_entity_poly.entity_id
_entity_poly.type
_entity_poly.pdbx_seq_one_letter_code
_entity_poly.pdbx_strand_id
1 'polypeptide(L)'
;MAGIPAALQVIVQDAFTAKATAGGAVGVVIQKGISRGVFSNEAGLGTAPIAQDSARPRDPVLQGSVAMLGTVIDTLIICTMTALVIVISSKYLYCGQGVMLTKSACDWAFQGAGHLVSFAAVTFTATTILGW
;
A
#
# COMPACT_ATOMS: atom_id res chain seq x y z
N MET A 1 -0.53 16.47 -15.68
CA MET A 1 0.62 15.76 -15.08
C MET A 1 1.31 16.50 -13.91
N ALA A 2 0.90 17.72 -13.53
CA ALA A 2 1.55 18.48 -12.44
C ALA A 2 1.09 18.15 -10.99
N GLY A 3 0.34 17.06 -10.79
CA GLY A 3 -0.27 16.75 -9.48
C GLY A 3 0.61 15.96 -8.51
N ILE A 4 1.68 15.30 -8.99
CA ILE A 4 2.50 14.40 -8.16
C ILE A 4 3.23 15.14 -7.03
N PRO A 5 3.93 16.27 -7.27
CA PRO A 5 4.59 16.99 -6.18
C PRO A 5 3.62 17.49 -5.12
N ALA A 6 2.45 18.00 -5.56
CA ALA A 6 1.40 18.46 -4.68
C ALA A 6 0.80 17.31 -3.84
N ALA A 7 0.57 16.14 -4.43
CA ALA A 7 0.06 14.97 -3.73
C ALA A 7 1.04 14.47 -2.66
N LEU A 8 2.33 14.41 -2.97
CA LEU A 8 3.36 14.07 -1.99
C LEU A 8 3.42 15.08 -0.85
N GLN A 9 3.33 16.38 -1.17
CA GLN A 9 3.28 17.44 -0.17
C GLN A 9 2.08 17.28 0.77
N VAL A 10 0.89 16.96 0.24
CA VAL A 10 -0.31 16.69 1.05
C VAL A 10 -0.09 15.50 1.97
N ILE A 11 0.44 14.37 1.45
CA ILE A 11 0.70 13.16 2.25
C ILE A 11 1.63 13.47 3.43
N VAL A 12 2.75 14.17 3.17
CA VAL A 12 3.72 14.51 4.21
C VAL A 12 3.13 15.51 5.20
N GLN A 13 2.44 16.55 4.72
CA GLN A 13 1.84 17.55 5.61
C GLN A 13 0.77 16.92 6.51
N ASP A 14 -0.13 16.09 5.98
CA ASP A 14 -1.17 15.45 6.78
C ASP A 14 -0.60 14.44 7.77
N ALA A 15 0.48 13.73 7.42
CA ALA A 15 1.17 12.81 8.32
C ALA A 15 1.73 13.52 9.57
N PHE A 16 2.32 14.71 9.42
CA PHE A 16 2.98 15.44 10.52
C PHE A 16 2.12 16.52 11.18
N THR A 17 1.00 16.92 10.58
CA THR A 17 0.06 17.89 11.18
C THR A 17 -1.18 17.23 11.76
N ALA A 18 -1.39 15.94 11.50
CA ALA A 18 -2.52 15.14 11.99
C ALA A 18 -3.91 15.72 11.67
N LYS A 19 -4.04 16.60 10.67
CA LYS A 19 -5.31 17.25 10.28
C LYS A 19 -6.44 16.25 10.00
N ALA A 20 -6.10 15.06 9.51
CA ALA A 20 -7.05 13.99 9.20
C ALA A 20 -7.64 13.29 10.45
N THR A 21 -7.07 13.47 11.64
CA THR A 21 -7.60 12.91 12.88
C THR A 21 -8.14 14.06 13.71
N ALA A 22 -9.42 14.03 14.09
CA ALA A 22 -10.15 15.13 14.75
C ALA A 22 -9.65 15.51 16.17
N GLY A 23 -8.36 15.34 16.49
CA GLY A 23 -7.77 15.57 17.81
C GLY A 23 -6.24 15.60 17.87
N GLY A 24 -5.54 16.05 16.81
CA GLY A 24 -4.13 16.46 16.92
C GLY A 24 -3.09 15.37 17.23
N ALA A 25 -3.45 14.09 17.20
CA ALA A 25 -2.53 13.00 17.53
C ALA A 25 -1.74 12.53 16.31
N VAL A 26 -0.64 13.23 15.98
CA VAL A 26 0.37 12.80 14.98
C VAL A 26 0.76 11.33 15.18
N GLY A 27 0.89 10.90 16.44
CA GLY A 27 1.18 9.51 16.80
C GLY A 27 0.14 8.49 16.29
N VAL A 28 -1.14 8.85 16.20
CA VAL A 28 -2.20 7.93 15.72
C VAL A 28 -2.11 7.73 14.22
N VAL A 29 -1.81 8.78 13.45
CA VAL A 29 -1.64 8.68 12.00
C VAL A 29 -0.42 7.82 11.67
N ILE A 30 0.69 8.08 12.35
CA ILE A 30 1.93 7.31 12.18
C ILE A 30 1.70 5.84 12.61
N GLN A 31 1.09 5.60 13.77
CA GLN A 31 0.81 4.24 14.24
C GLN A 31 -0.08 3.47 13.26
N LYS A 32 -1.14 4.10 12.74
CA LYS A 32 -2.00 3.48 11.72
C LYS A 32 -1.23 3.19 10.43
N GLY A 33 -0.37 4.11 10.00
CA GLY A 33 0.50 3.92 8.84
C GLY A 33 1.45 2.74 9.02
N ILE A 34 2.15 2.67 10.16
CA ILE A 34 3.06 1.56 10.49
C ILE A 34 2.29 0.24 10.57
N SER A 35 1.18 0.20 11.31
CA SER A 35 0.38 -1.02 11.47
C SER A 35 -0.15 -1.55 10.15
N ARG A 36 -0.66 -0.68 9.26
CA ARG A 36 -1.12 -1.07 7.93
C ARG A 36 0.05 -1.45 7.00
N GLY A 37 1.18 -0.78 7.11
CA GLY A 37 2.39 -1.07 6.33
C GLY A 37 2.97 -2.44 6.65
N VAL A 38 3.16 -2.73 7.94
CA VAL A 38 3.65 -4.04 8.42
C VAL A 38 2.69 -5.17 8.04
N PHE A 39 1.38 -4.92 8.04
CA PHE A 39 0.41 -5.91 7.57
C PHE A 39 0.49 -6.17 6.06
N SER A 40 0.88 -5.18 5.26
CA SER A 40 0.98 -5.32 3.80
C SER A 40 2.24 -6.09 3.37
N ASN A 41 3.39 -5.71 3.94
CA ASN A 41 4.69 -6.19 3.48
C ASN A 41 5.35 -7.22 4.41
N GLU A 42 4.70 -7.55 5.52
CA GLU A 42 5.17 -8.51 6.52
C GLU A 42 6.55 -8.19 7.12
N ALA A 43 7.00 -6.93 7.01
CA ALA A 43 8.31 -6.52 7.49
C ALA A 43 8.39 -6.68 9.01
N GLY A 44 9.33 -7.49 9.46
CA GLY A 44 9.55 -7.76 10.88
C GLY A 44 8.61 -8.80 11.49
N LEU A 45 7.72 -9.44 10.73
CA LEU A 45 6.88 -10.55 11.20
C LEU A 45 7.58 -11.91 11.18
N GLY A 46 8.67 -12.05 10.40
CA GLY A 46 9.46 -13.27 10.34
C GLY A 46 8.83 -14.42 9.54
N THR A 47 7.73 -14.16 8.82
CA THR A 47 7.03 -15.14 7.98
C THR A 47 7.58 -15.24 6.56
N ALA A 48 8.06 -14.13 5.99
CA ALA A 48 8.66 -14.10 4.65
C ALA A 48 9.79 -15.15 4.42
N PRO A 49 10.67 -15.46 5.40
CA PRO A 49 11.67 -16.53 5.27
C PRO A 49 11.06 -17.94 5.12
N ILE A 50 9.86 -18.19 5.66
CA ILE A 50 9.19 -19.51 5.61
C ILE A 50 8.87 -19.88 4.16
N ALA A 51 8.30 -18.95 3.39
CA ALA A 51 8.02 -19.15 1.97
C ALA A 51 9.30 -19.33 1.14
N GLN A 52 10.39 -18.68 1.56
CA GLN A 52 11.67 -18.66 0.85
C GLN A 52 12.55 -19.87 1.12
N ASP A 53 12.30 -20.63 2.18
CA ASP A 53 13.04 -21.86 2.51
C ASP A 53 12.93 -22.91 1.38
N SER A 54 11.78 -22.93 0.69
CA SER A 54 11.53 -23.80 -0.46
C SER A 54 12.48 -23.56 -1.65
N ALA A 55 13.09 -22.37 -1.74
CA ALA A 55 13.91 -21.96 -2.88
C ALA A 55 15.33 -22.55 -2.88
N ARG A 56 15.76 -23.24 -1.82
CA ARG A 56 17.11 -23.83 -1.65
C ARG A 56 18.24 -22.90 -2.13
N PRO A 57 18.35 -21.70 -1.54
CA PRO A 57 19.31 -20.70 -2.00
C PRO A 57 20.76 -21.17 -1.81
N ARG A 58 21.60 -20.90 -2.81
CA ARG A 58 23.05 -21.18 -2.73
C ARG A 58 23.82 -20.12 -1.93
N ASP A 59 23.25 -18.92 -1.82
CA ASP A 59 23.84 -17.76 -1.13
C ASP A 59 22.76 -17.05 -0.30
N PRO A 60 22.90 -17.01 1.04
CA PRO A 60 21.94 -16.36 1.93
C PRO A 60 21.85 -14.83 1.72
N VAL A 61 22.93 -14.18 1.28
CA VAL A 61 22.95 -12.72 1.05
C VAL A 61 22.14 -12.36 -0.19
N LEU A 62 22.28 -13.15 -1.26
CA LEU A 62 21.47 -12.98 -2.46
C LEU A 62 20.00 -13.29 -2.18
N GLN A 63 19.71 -14.34 -1.41
CA GLN A 63 18.33 -14.67 -1.03
C GLN A 63 17.71 -13.54 -0.21
N GLY A 64 18.44 -12.99 0.76
CA GLY A 64 17.98 -11.82 1.53
C GLY A 64 17.72 -10.59 0.65
N SER A 65 18.54 -10.38 -0.38
CA SER A 65 18.34 -9.29 -1.34
C SER A 65 17.06 -9.50 -2.17
N VAL A 66 16.82 -10.72 -2.64
CA VAL A 66 15.58 -11.08 -3.35
C VAL A 66 14.36 -10.96 -2.43
N ALA A 67 14.50 -11.33 -1.16
CA ALA A 67 13.45 -11.18 -0.15
C ALA A 67 13.01 -9.73 0.02
N MET A 68 13.98 -8.82 0.14
CA MET A 68 13.72 -7.38 0.28
C MET A 68 13.07 -6.76 -0.95
N LEU A 69 13.23 -7.34 -2.15
CA LEU A 69 12.51 -6.85 -3.34
C LEU A 69 10.99 -6.95 -3.18
N GLY A 70 10.49 -7.95 -2.44
CA GLY A 70 9.07 -8.08 -2.15
C GLY A 70 8.51 -6.85 -1.45
N THR A 71 9.17 -6.38 -0.40
CA THR A 71 8.73 -5.19 0.37
C THR A 71 8.88 -3.89 -0.43
N VAL A 72 9.92 -3.78 -1.27
CA VAL A 72 10.10 -2.64 -2.18
C VAL A 72 8.96 -2.58 -3.20
N ILE A 73 8.64 -3.69 -3.85
CA ILE A 73 7.60 -3.73 -4.88
C ILE A 73 6.24 -3.46 -4.23
N ASP A 74 5.90 -4.14 -3.14
CA ASP A 74 4.60 -3.98 -2.48
C ASP A 74 4.40 -2.55 -1.96
N THR A 75 5.29 -2.06 -1.09
CA THR A 75 5.08 -0.81 -0.37
C THR A 75 5.53 0.43 -1.14
N LEU A 76 6.76 0.41 -1.68
CA LEU A 76 7.33 1.60 -2.31
C LEU A 76 6.79 1.84 -3.71
N ILE A 77 6.41 0.78 -4.43
CA ILE A 77 5.87 0.91 -5.79
C ILE A 77 4.34 0.84 -5.75
N ILE A 78 3.77 -0.31 -5.41
CA ILE A 78 2.33 -0.57 -5.60
C ILE A 78 1.46 0.26 -4.62
N CYS A 79 1.74 0.22 -3.32
CA CYS A 79 0.97 0.99 -2.33
C CYS A 79 1.14 2.50 -2.56
N THR A 80 2.35 2.95 -2.90
CA THR A 80 2.62 4.38 -3.15
C THR A 80 1.89 4.87 -4.41
N MET A 81 1.90 4.11 -5.51
CA MET A 81 1.11 4.44 -6.70
C MET A 81 -0.39 4.52 -6.39
N THR A 82 -0.91 3.56 -5.62
CA THR A 82 -2.32 3.54 -5.21
C THR A 82 -2.68 4.78 -4.37
N ALA A 83 -1.83 5.13 -3.41
CA ALA A 83 -2.02 6.30 -2.57
C ALA A 83 -1.99 7.60 -3.40
N LEU A 84 -1.06 7.72 -4.37
CA LEU A 84 -0.99 8.87 -5.26
C LEU A 84 -2.25 9.02 -6.11
N VAL A 85 -2.79 7.93 -6.68
CA VAL A 85 -4.04 7.95 -7.44
C VAL A 85 -5.21 8.42 -6.55
N ILE A 86 -5.28 7.94 -5.31
CA ILE A 86 -6.33 8.34 -4.35
C ILE A 86 -6.23 9.84 -4.01
N VAL A 87 -5.03 10.35 -3.73
CA VAL A 87 -4.82 11.74 -3.34
C VAL A 87 -5.05 12.69 -4.52
N ILE A 88 -4.50 12.38 -5.70
CA ILE A 88 -4.65 13.21 -6.90
C ILE A 88 -6.11 13.27 -7.34
N SER A 89 -6.84 12.15 -7.28
CA SER A 89 -8.27 12.12 -7.63
C SER A 89 -9.17 12.81 -6.60
N SER A 90 -8.64 13.13 -5.40
CA SER A 90 -9.38 13.68 -4.27
C SER A 90 -10.61 12.85 -3.84
N LYS A 91 -10.68 11.57 -4.24
CA LYS A 91 -11.82 10.70 -3.94
C LYS A 91 -11.92 10.34 -2.46
N TYR A 92 -10.82 10.42 -1.72
CA TYR A 92 -10.80 10.14 -0.28
C TYR A 92 -11.66 11.08 0.57
N LEU A 93 -12.12 12.21 0.01
CA LEU A 93 -12.98 13.17 0.69
C LEU A 93 -14.48 12.82 0.63
N TYR A 94 -14.90 12.05 -0.38
CA TYR A 94 -16.34 11.84 -0.67
C TYR A 94 -16.70 10.39 -0.98
N CYS A 95 -15.72 9.55 -1.31
CA CYS A 95 -15.91 8.12 -1.45
C CYS A 95 -15.59 7.45 -0.12
N GLY A 96 -16.29 6.36 0.20
CA GLY A 96 -16.13 5.62 1.46
C GLY A 96 -14.73 5.03 1.69
N GLN A 97 -14.62 3.91 2.40
CA GLN A 97 -13.31 3.34 2.75
C GLN A 97 -12.99 2.04 1.98
N GLY A 98 -11.72 1.64 2.00
CA GLY A 98 -11.26 0.36 1.48
C GLY A 98 -11.34 0.24 -0.04
N VAL A 99 -11.71 -0.96 -0.54
CA VAL A 99 -11.72 -1.28 -1.98
C VAL A 99 -12.60 -0.32 -2.79
N MET A 100 -13.70 0.16 -2.22
CA MET A 100 -14.59 1.11 -2.89
C MET A 100 -13.91 2.45 -3.20
N LEU A 101 -13.05 2.92 -2.29
CA LEU A 101 -12.26 4.14 -2.49
C LEU A 101 -11.27 3.95 -3.63
N THR A 102 -10.48 2.88 -3.57
CA THR A 102 -9.47 2.56 -4.58
C THR A 102 -10.11 2.36 -5.96
N LYS A 103 -11.25 1.66 -6.02
CA LYS A 103 -12.03 1.48 -7.24
C LYS A 103 -12.40 2.81 -7.86
N SER A 104 -13.01 3.71 -7.08
CA SER A 104 -13.47 5.01 -7.59
C SER A 104 -12.31 5.93 -8.01
N ALA A 105 -11.19 5.87 -7.29
CA ALA A 105 -9.98 6.62 -7.61
C ALA A 105 -9.32 6.12 -8.91
N CYS A 106 -9.25 4.79 -9.09
CA CYS A 106 -8.72 4.20 -10.32
C CYS A 106 -9.64 4.41 -11.52
N ASP A 107 -10.96 4.32 -11.36
CA ASP A 107 -11.92 4.66 -12.42
C ASP A 107 -11.82 6.12 -12.87
N TRP A 108 -11.46 7.03 -11.96
CA TRP A 108 -11.16 8.43 -12.30
C TRP A 108 -9.88 8.56 -13.12
N ALA A 109 -8.85 7.77 -12.82
CA ALA A 109 -7.57 7.83 -13.52
C ALA A 109 -7.64 7.22 -14.92
N PHE A 110 -8.35 6.09 -15.07
CA PHE A 110 -8.57 5.43 -16.34
C PHE A 110 -9.95 4.76 -16.35
N GLN A 111 -10.75 5.04 -17.37
CA GLN A 111 -12.11 4.52 -17.48
C GLN A 111 -12.10 2.98 -17.53
N GLY A 112 -12.79 2.35 -16.57
CA GLY A 112 -12.91 0.89 -16.46
C GLY A 112 -11.84 0.23 -15.59
N ALA A 113 -10.85 0.98 -15.10
CA ALA A 113 -9.84 0.45 -14.18
C ALA A 113 -10.41 0.02 -12.83
N GLY A 114 -11.58 0.50 -12.42
CA GLY A 114 -12.25 0.07 -11.21
C GLY A 114 -12.72 -1.39 -11.27
N HIS A 115 -13.10 -1.89 -12.45
CA HIS A 115 -13.39 -3.32 -12.61
C HIS A 115 -12.12 -4.16 -12.44
N LEU A 116 -10.98 -3.66 -12.94
CA LEU A 116 -9.68 -4.28 -12.72
C LEU A 116 -9.31 -4.29 -11.24
N VAL A 117 -9.55 -3.20 -10.49
CA VAL A 117 -9.32 -3.16 -9.03
C VAL A 117 -10.18 -4.19 -8.30
N SER A 118 -11.45 -4.34 -8.67
CA SER A 118 -12.33 -5.36 -8.08
C SER A 118 -11.82 -6.78 -8.34
N PHE A 119 -11.38 -7.08 -9.56
CA PHE A 119 -10.78 -8.37 -9.90
C PHE A 119 -9.45 -8.60 -9.17
N ALA A 120 -8.59 -7.58 -9.14
CA ALA A 120 -7.32 -7.60 -8.41
C ALA A 120 -7.54 -7.84 -6.91
N ALA A 121 -8.55 -7.24 -6.29
CA ALA A 121 -8.85 -7.45 -4.88
C ALA A 121 -9.21 -8.92 -4.58
N VAL A 122 -9.96 -9.59 -5.46
CA VAL A 122 -10.30 -11.02 -5.30
C VAL A 122 -9.04 -11.87 -5.43
N THR A 123 -8.24 -11.65 -6.47
CA THR A 123 -6.99 -12.42 -6.68
C THR A 123 -5.99 -12.18 -5.54
N PHE A 124 -5.81 -10.95 -5.08
CA PHE A 124 -4.91 -10.58 -3.98
C PHE A 124 -5.34 -11.21 -2.66
N THR A 125 -6.64 -11.21 -2.37
CA THR A 125 -7.17 -11.88 -1.17
C THR A 125 -6.95 -13.39 -1.26
N ALA A 126 -7.22 -13.99 -2.42
CA ALA A 126 -6.99 -15.42 -2.64
C ALA A 126 -5.52 -15.81 -2.50
N THR A 127 -4.59 -15.04 -3.06
CA THR A 127 -3.14 -15.32 -2.94
C THR A 127 -2.66 -15.15 -1.50
N THR A 128 -3.20 -14.19 -0.75
CA THR A 128 -2.85 -13.99 0.67
C THR A 128 -3.28 -15.20 1.50
N ILE A 129 -4.48 -15.73 1.26
CA ILE A 129 -4.98 -16.94 1.93
C ILE A 129 -4.12 -18.17 1.61
N LEU A 130 -3.60 -18.28 0.38
CA LEU A 130 -2.76 -19.41 -0.01
C LEU A 130 -1.31 -19.30 0.46
N GLY A 131 -0.83 -18.08 0.69
CA GLY A 131 0.54 -17.81 1.13
C GLY A 131 0.77 -17.93 2.64
N TRP A 132 -0.31 -17.95 3.43
CA TRP A 132 -0.32 -18.06 4.90
C TRP A 132 -0.83 -19.41 5.39
#